data_AF-A0A969KT51-F1
#
_entry.id   AF-A0A969KT51-F1
#
_cell.length_a   1.000
_cell.length_b   1.000
_cell.length_c   1.000
_cell.angle_alpha   90.00
_cell.angle_beta   90.00
_cell.angle_gamma   90.00
#
_symmetry.space_group_name_H-M   'P 1'
#
loop_
_entity.id
_entity.type
_entity.pdbx_description
1 polymer ?
#
loop_
_entity_poly.entity_id
_entity_poly.type
_entity_poly.pdbx_seq_one_letter_code
_entity_poly.pdbx_strand_id
1 'polypeptide(L)'
;MIRTKIVELSTLEAVAYRQKLKDVKTGIVILRYDTPQPGLAVVDRRTGTPEPSANTNLETFPLESFQEAIELTSGMPYSRRGAVKLSGNRETSDADEASPEELATVNSVEYEAIVEAYTNKKGELSYELLNKDFIQFAKSSKIVADMVANRASVDEIRDYVIRVKLESLTGNREFTVAQTRQIVEMLDEVSPRYVFRELNDEIIRMLSR
;
A
#
# COMPACT_ATOMS: atom_id res chain seq x y z
N MET A 1 6.16 7.29 10.68
CA MET A 1 4.73 7.09 10.33
C MET A 1 4.54 7.23 8.82
N ILE A 2 3.98 6.22 8.17
CA ILE A 2 3.82 6.15 6.72
C ILE A 2 2.46 6.76 6.33
N ARG A 3 2.41 7.66 5.34
CA ARG A 3 1.16 8.31 4.86
C ARG A 3 0.99 8.14 3.36
N THR A 4 -0.22 8.06 2.80
CA THR A 4 -0.39 8.19 1.33
C THR A 4 -0.33 9.66 0.90
N LYS A 5 -0.37 9.92 -0.41
CA LYS A 5 -0.54 11.28 -0.94
C LYS A 5 -1.85 11.88 -0.40
N ILE A 6 -1.80 13.15 -0.05
CA ILE A 6 -2.96 13.88 0.48
C ILE A 6 -3.93 14.12 -0.67
N VAL A 7 -5.21 13.84 -0.43
CA VAL A 7 -6.31 14.09 -1.36
C VAL A 7 -7.29 15.09 -0.76
N GLU A 8 -7.86 15.96 -1.57
CA GLU A 8 -8.97 16.83 -1.15
C GLU A 8 -10.29 16.08 -1.29
N LEU A 9 -11.17 16.23 -0.31
CA LEU A 9 -12.51 15.64 -0.34
C LEU A 9 -13.49 16.61 -1.00
N SER A 10 -14.48 16.06 -1.71
CA SER A 10 -15.60 16.82 -2.25
C SER A 10 -16.78 16.89 -1.29
N THR A 11 -16.92 15.89 -0.40
CA THR A 11 -17.97 15.85 0.61
C THR A 11 -17.78 16.87 1.73
N LEU A 12 -16.54 17.30 1.98
CA LEU A 12 -16.16 18.24 3.03
C LEU A 12 -15.01 19.13 2.58
N GLU A 13 -14.94 20.35 3.12
CA GLU A 13 -13.71 21.15 3.08
C GLU A 13 -12.64 20.52 4.01
N ALA A 14 -12.02 19.47 3.50
CA ALA A 14 -11.09 18.65 4.22
C ALA A 14 -10.10 17.97 3.27
N VAL A 15 -9.00 17.52 3.85
CA VAL A 15 -8.07 16.62 3.17
C VAL A 15 -8.04 15.27 3.87
N ALA A 16 -7.76 14.22 3.11
CA ALA A 16 -7.61 12.87 3.63
C ALA A 16 -6.28 12.24 3.23
N TYR A 17 -5.81 11.32 4.07
CA TYR A 17 -4.67 10.45 3.78
C TYR A 17 -4.75 9.16 4.60
N ARG A 18 -4.19 8.07 4.07
CA ARG A 18 -3.97 6.80 4.80
C ARG A 18 -2.81 6.93 5.78
N GLN A 19 -2.92 6.26 6.92
CA GLN A 19 -1.91 6.18 7.96
C GLN A 19 -1.86 4.78 8.56
N LYS A 20 -0.66 4.27 8.85
CA LYS A 20 -0.51 3.06 9.67
C LYS A 20 -0.78 3.39 11.14
N LEU A 21 -1.72 2.68 11.76
CA LEU A 21 -2.06 2.81 13.17
C LEU A 21 -1.19 1.88 14.03
N LYS A 22 -1.15 2.12 15.35
CA LYS A 22 -0.26 1.43 16.30
C LYS A 22 -0.44 -0.11 16.34
N ASP A 23 -1.56 -0.64 15.85
CA ASP A 23 -1.86 -2.08 15.79
C ASP A 23 -1.72 -2.68 14.38
N VAL A 24 -0.86 -2.13 13.51
CA VAL A 24 -0.63 -2.60 12.13
C VAL A 24 -1.85 -2.42 11.19
N LYS A 25 -2.97 -1.90 11.72
CA LYS A 25 -4.16 -1.61 10.93
C LYS A 25 -3.95 -0.39 10.04
N THR A 26 -4.36 -0.50 8.78
CA THR A 26 -4.41 0.62 7.85
C THR A 26 -5.61 1.50 8.22
N GLY A 27 -5.35 2.77 8.52
CA GLY A 27 -6.38 3.75 8.83
C GLY A 27 -6.43 4.88 7.80
N ILE A 28 -7.53 5.62 7.82
CA ILE A 28 -7.71 6.89 7.12
C ILE A 28 -7.87 8.00 8.13
N VAL A 29 -7.17 9.09 7.86
CA VAL A 29 -7.28 10.34 8.59
C VAL A 29 -7.93 11.36 7.69
N ILE A 30 -8.95 12.04 8.21
CA ILE A 30 -9.55 13.23 7.58
C ILE A 30 -9.21 14.43 8.46
N LEU A 31 -8.64 15.47 7.84
CA LEU A 31 -8.32 16.74 8.46
C LEU A 31 -9.20 17.82 7.82
N ARG A 32 -10.09 18.43 8.60
CA ARG A 32 -10.85 19.60 8.15
C ARG A 32 -10.05 20.87 8.40
N TYR A 33 -10.31 21.90 7.61
CA TYR A 33 -9.69 23.21 7.79
C TYR A 33 -10.26 23.98 9.00
N ASP A 34 -11.50 23.68 9.38
CA ASP A 34 -12.26 24.39 10.41
C ASP A 34 -12.15 23.76 11.82
N THR A 35 -11.61 22.55 11.93
CA THR A 35 -11.64 21.75 13.16
C THR A 35 -10.26 21.21 13.50
N PRO A 36 -9.76 21.41 14.73
CA PRO A 36 -8.42 20.93 15.12
C PRO A 36 -8.37 19.42 15.37
N GLN A 37 -9.51 18.77 15.63
CA GLN A 37 -9.58 17.34 15.88
C GLN A 37 -9.72 16.56 14.56
N PRO A 38 -8.81 15.61 14.26
CA PRO A 38 -8.92 14.75 13.09
C PRO A 38 -10.03 13.71 13.22
N GLY A 39 -10.66 13.36 12.10
CA GLY A 39 -11.47 12.16 11.97
C GLY A 39 -10.59 10.95 11.67
N LEU A 40 -10.82 9.83 12.34
CA LEU A 40 -10.00 8.61 12.20
C LEU A 40 -10.88 7.40 11.99
N ALA A 41 -10.62 6.64 10.92
CA ALA A 41 -11.27 5.35 10.66
C ALA A 41 -10.24 4.27 10.35
N VAL A 42 -10.51 3.04 10.77
CA VAL A 42 -9.79 1.83 10.32
C VAL A 42 -10.43 1.35 9.02
N VAL A 43 -9.66 0.79 8.09
CA VAL A 43 -10.22 0.16 6.90
C VAL A 43 -10.35 -1.35 7.15
N ASP A 44 -11.57 -1.89 7.12
CA ASP A 44 -11.77 -3.34 7.08
C ASP A 44 -11.35 -3.84 5.68
N ARG A 45 -10.30 -4.65 5.62
CA ARG A 45 -9.75 -5.19 4.37
C ARG A 45 -10.66 -6.20 3.69
N ARG A 46 -11.57 -6.84 4.43
CA ARG A 46 -12.49 -7.84 3.90
C ARG A 46 -13.65 -7.18 3.15
N THR A 47 -14.15 -6.07 3.66
CA THR A 47 -15.31 -5.37 3.12
C THR A 47 -14.96 -4.10 2.36
N GLY A 48 -13.76 -3.55 2.58
CA GLY A 48 -13.36 -2.24 2.08
C GLY A 48 -14.07 -1.07 2.78
N THR A 49 -14.75 -1.32 3.91
CA THR A 49 -15.56 -0.31 4.59
C THR A 49 -14.77 0.40 5.69
N PRO A 50 -15.01 1.71 5.92
CA PRO A 50 -14.43 2.41 7.04
C PRO A 50 -15.12 2.02 8.34
N GLU A 51 -14.33 1.78 9.37
CA GLU A 51 -14.73 1.62 10.77
C GLU A 51 -14.23 2.84 11.57
N PRO A 52 -15.06 3.88 11.75
CA PRO A 52 -14.68 5.07 12.50
C PRO A 52 -14.27 4.71 13.93
N SER A 53 -13.21 5.36 14.42
CA SER A 53 -12.76 5.22 15.80
C SER A 53 -13.78 5.81 16.77
N ALA A 54 -13.83 5.28 18.00
CA ALA A 54 -14.77 5.73 19.04
C ALA A 54 -14.69 7.23 19.35
N ASN A 55 -13.55 7.87 19.07
CA ASN A 55 -13.33 9.30 19.31
C ASN A 55 -13.66 10.19 18.09
N THR A 56 -14.20 9.63 17.00
CA THR A 56 -14.58 10.38 15.80
C THR A 56 -16.03 10.83 15.92
N ASN A 57 -16.28 12.14 15.81
CA ASN A 57 -17.64 12.67 15.73
C ASN A 57 -18.19 12.49 14.31
N LEU A 58 -19.20 11.63 14.15
CA LEU A 58 -19.83 11.34 12.85
C LEU A 58 -20.69 12.49 12.31
N GLU A 59 -21.10 13.45 13.15
CA GLU A 59 -21.77 14.66 12.67
C GLU A 59 -20.78 15.59 11.95
N THR A 60 -19.53 15.62 12.41
CA THR A 60 -18.45 16.43 11.82
C THR A 60 -17.72 15.71 10.69
N PHE A 61 -17.63 14.38 10.78
CA PHE A 61 -16.99 13.49 9.83
C PHE A 61 -17.97 12.37 9.43
N PRO A 62 -18.91 12.64 8.51
CA PRO A 62 -19.86 11.64 8.05
C PRO A 62 -19.16 10.44 7.42
N LEU A 63 -19.82 9.28 7.49
CA LEU A 63 -19.28 8.02 6.97
C LEU A 63 -18.93 8.09 5.47
N GLU A 64 -19.72 8.86 4.72
CA GLU A 64 -19.54 9.10 3.27
C GLU A 64 -18.18 9.72 2.96
N SER A 65 -17.69 10.64 3.79
CA SER A 65 -16.37 11.25 3.62
C SER A 65 -15.24 10.26 3.83
N PHE A 66 -15.42 9.27 4.72
CA PHE A 66 -14.45 8.20 4.88
C PHE A 66 -14.48 7.22 3.70
N GLN A 67 -15.65 6.93 3.13
CA GLN A 67 -15.76 6.11 1.93
C GLN A 67 -15.08 6.79 0.74
N GLU A 68 -15.38 8.07 0.51
CA GLU A 68 -14.71 8.89 -0.50
C GLU A 68 -13.19 8.89 -0.30
N ALA A 69 -12.73 9.10 0.93
CA ALA A 69 -11.30 9.05 1.24
C ALA A 69 -10.66 7.68 0.95
N ILE A 70 -11.35 6.56 1.22
CA ILE A 70 -10.86 5.22 0.87
C ILE A 70 -10.69 5.10 -0.63
N GLU A 71 -11.68 5.53 -1.40
CA GLU A 71 -11.67 5.47 -2.86
C GLU A 71 -10.58 6.34 -3.45
N LEU A 72 -10.51 7.62 -3.06
CA LEU A 72 -9.52 8.57 -3.56
C LEU A 72 -8.09 8.19 -3.19
N THR A 73 -7.87 7.55 -2.04
CA THR A 73 -6.53 7.09 -1.62
C THR A 73 -6.22 5.67 -2.09
N SER A 74 -7.17 4.96 -2.70
CA SER A 74 -6.96 3.61 -3.22
C SER A 74 -5.98 3.64 -4.38
N GLY A 75 -4.99 2.75 -4.37
CA GLY A 75 -3.95 2.74 -5.41
C GLY A 75 -2.95 3.89 -5.34
N MET A 76 -3.11 4.87 -4.43
CA MET A 76 -2.11 5.91 -4.24
C MET A 76 -0.94 5.41 -3.39
N PRO A 77 0.31 5.51 -3.88
CA PRO A 77 1.48 5.02 -3.15
C PRO A 77 1.72 5.81 -1.87
N TYR A 78 2.47 5.19 -0.95
CA TYR A 78 2.89 5.85 0.27
C TYR A 78 3.93 6.95 0.01
N SER A 79 3.81 8.05 0.76
CA SER A 79 4.65 9.25 0.78
C SER A 79 5.15 9.56 2.20
N ARG A 80 6.41 9.97 2.28
CA ARG A 80 7.14 10.37 3.49
C ARG A 80 6.82 11.81 3.97
N ARG A 81 5.56 12.21 4.06
CA ARG A 81 5.24 13.54 4.63
C ARG A 81 5.11 13.46 6.15
N GLY A 82 5.65 14.46 6.84
CA GLY A 82 5.46 14.67 8.28
C GLY A 82 4.00 14.92 8.65
N ALA A 83 3.72 15.13 9.94
CA ALA A 83 2.38 15.45 10.40
C ALA A 83 1.82 16.66 9.64
N VAL A 84 0.75 16.45 8.88
CA VAL A 84 0.07 17.52 8.14
C VAL A 84 -0.63 18.39 9.17
N LYS A 85 -0.08 19.58 9.41
CA LYS A 85 -0.77 20.66 10.13
C LYS A 85 -1.46 21.52 9.07
N LEU A 86 -2.80 21.59 9.11
CA LEU A 86 -3.58 22.46 8.22
C LEU A 86 -3.57 23.94 8.65
N SER A 87 -2.66 24.36 9.53
CA SER A 87 -2.53 25.77 9.88
C SER A 87 -2.11 26.56 8.64
N GLY A 88 -2.90 27.57 8.26
CA GLY A 88 -2.72 28.42 7.08
C GLY A 88 -1.45 29.29 7.03
N ASN A 89 -0.32 28.80 7.54
CA ASN A 89 0.98 29.40 7.34
C ASN A 89 1.93 28.39 6.70
N ARG A 90 2.48 28.81 5.57
CA ARG A 90 3.51 28.09 4.81
C ARG A 90 4.84 28.20 5.58
N GLU A 91 5.55 27.07 5.67
CA GLU A 91 6.89 26.86 6.26
C GLU A 91 6.91 26.83 7.81
N THR A 92 7.60 25.93 8.50
CA THR A 92 8.88 25.25 8.27
C THR A 92 8.84 23.77 8.70
N SER A 93 9.69 22.96 8.06
CA SER A 93 10.00 21.59 8.42
C SER A 93 10.66 21.53 9.81
N ASP A 94 9.93 21.14 10.84
CA ASP A 94 10.53 20.69 12.09
C ASP A 94 10.60 19.16 12.09
N ALA A 95 11.85 18.71 12.13
CA ALA A 95 12.25 17.33 12.29
C ALA A 95 11.90 16.87 13.72
N ASP A 96 10.90 16.01 13.84
CA ASP A 96 10.67 15.24 15.06
C ASP A 96 11.27 13.84 14.92
N GLU A 97 12.15 13.54 15.88
CA GLU A 97 12.93 12.33 16.07
C GLU A 97 12.07 11.07 15.95
N ALA A 98 12.30 10.30 14.88
CA ALA A 98 11.81 8.94 14.78
C ALA A 98 12.92 7.98 15.22
N SER A 99 12.58 7.10 16.16
CA SER A 99 13.39 5.94 16.55
C SER A 99 13.99 5.24 15.31
N PRO A 100 15.28 4.85 15.32
CA PRO A 100 15.99 4.33 14.14
C PRO A 100 15.39 3.08 13.52
N GLU A 101 14.55 2.34 14.25
CA GLU A 101 14.06 1.02 13.82
C GLU A 101 12.77 1.06 12.99
N GLU A 102 12.05 2.20 12.93
CA GLU A 102 10.79 2.32 12.16
C GLU A 102 10.92 3.12 10.84
N LEU A 103 12.13 3.58 10.48
CA LEU A 103 12.40 4.40 9.30
C LEU A 103 12.79 3.61 8.03
N ALA A 104 12.91 2.28 8.12
CA ALA A 104 13.59 1.49 7.09
C ALA A 104 12.73 1.11 5.87
N THR A 105 11.39 1.19 5.92
CA THR A 105 10.59 0.50 4.89
C THR A 105 10.08 1.36 3.74
N VAL A 106 9.70 2.62 4.00
CA VAL A 106 9.14 3.53 2.97
C VAL A 106 10.20 4.49 2.41
N ASN A 107 11.45 4.31 2.82
CA ASN A 107 12.62 4.96 2.23
C ASN A 107 13.51 3.97 1.50
N SER A 108 12.99 2.77 1.19
CA SER A 108 13.72 1.82 0.38
C SER A 108 13.63 2.32 -1.06
N VAL A 109 14.79 2.58 -1.67
CA VAL A 109 14.92 2.89 -3.11
C VAL A 109 14.17 1.84 -3.92
N GLU A 110 14.09 0.63 -3.36
CA GLU A 110 13.37 -0.50 -3.87
C GLU A 110 11.85 -0.31 -3.97
N TYR A 111 11.19 0.20 -2.93
CA TYR A 111 9.74 0.46 -2.99
C TYR A 111 9.43 1.56 -4.01
N GLU A 112 10.25 2.61 -4.03
CA GLU A 112 10.12 3.71 -5.01
C GLU A 112 10.28 3.21 -6.45
N ALA A 113 11.27 2.35 -6.71
CA ALA A 113 11.49 1.77 -8.03
C ALA A 113 10.30 0.90 -8.50
N ILE A 114 9.67 0.15 -7.59
CA ILE A 114 8.47 -0.64 -7.91
C ILE A 114 7.29 0.28 -8.21
N VAL A 115 7.10 1.32 -7.40
CA VAL A 115 6.05 2.31 -7.61
C VAL A 115 6.25 3.00 -8.96
N GLU A 116 7.46 3.48 -9.27
CA GLU A 116 7.77 4.10 -10.54
C GLU A 116 7.52 3.17 -11.74
N ALA A 117 7.85 1.89 -11.62
CA ALA A 117 7.66 0.91 -12.69
C ALA A 117 6.17 0.62 -13.00
N TYR A 118 5.29 0.70 -12.00
CA TYR A 118 3.88 0.31 -12.14
C TYR A 118 2.87 1.43 -11.90
N THR A 119 3.31 2.66 -11.65
CA THR A 119 2.42 3.82 -11.53
C THR A 119 1.95 4.30 -12.90
N ASN A 120 0.64 4.48 -13.03
CA ASN A 120 0.01 5.01 -14.24
C ASN A 120 0.20 6.53 -14.36
N LYS A 121 -0.20 7.12 -15.50
CA LYS A 121 -0.13 8.57 -15.73
C LYS A 121 -0.93 9.42 -14.73
N LYS A 122 -1.85 8.82 -13.97
CA LYS A 122 -2.65 9.49 -12.93
C LYS A 122 -1.99 9.45 -11.55
N GLY A 123 -0.87 8.75 -11.39
CA GLY A 123 -0.18 8.61 -10.11
C GLY A 123 -0.68 7.45 -9.25
N GLU A 124 -1.48 6.54 -9.81
CA GLU A 124 -2.00 5.35 -9.13
C GLU A 124 -1.20 4.10 -9.53
N LEU A 125 -0.97 3.19 -8.60
CA LEU A 125 -0.40 1.88 -8.86
C LEU A 125 -1.35 1.03 -9.73
N SER A 126 -0.86 0.59 -10.88
CA SER A 126 -1.57 -0.31 -11.77
C SER A 126 -1.35 -1.77 -11.35
N TYR A 127 -2.26 -2.29 -10.55
CA TYR A 127 -2.26 -3.69 -10.12
C TYR A 127 -2.39 -4.67 -11.29
N GLU A 128 -3.11 -4.28 -12.35
CA GLU A 128 -3.27 -5.09 -13.55
C GLU A 128 -1.92 -5.28 -14.28
N LEU A 129 -1.16 -4.19 -14.49
CA LEU A 129 0.16 -4.26 -15.11
C LEU A 129 1.13 -5.08 -14.26
N LEU A 130 1.11 -4.87 -12.95
CA LEU A 130 1.92 -5.60 -11.99
C LEU A 130 1.59 -7.11 -12.03
N ASN A 131 0.32 -7.51 -11.91
CA ASN A 131 -0.05 -8.92 -11.97
C ASN A 131 0.29 -9.55 -13.33
N LYS A 132 0.02 -8.86 -14.43
CA LYS A 132 0.32 -9.35 -15.79
C LYS A 132 1.81 -9.65 -15.97
N ASP A 133 2.68 -8.75 -15.54
CA ASP A 133 4.13 -8.93 -15.64
C ASP A 133 4.62 -10.12 -14.77
N PHE A 134 4.15 -10.21 -13.52
CA PHE A 134 4.53 -11.28 -12.62
C PHE A 134 4.01 -12.65 -13.10
N ILE A 135 2.77 -12.71 -13.61
CA ILE A 135 2.20 -13.91 -14.22
C ILE A 135 2.97 -14.33 -15.47
N GLN A 136 3.32 -13.37 -16.34
CA GLN A 136 4.09 -13.66 -17.56
C GLN A 136 5.47 -14.23 -17.21
N PHE A 137 6.12 -13.70 -16.18
CA PHE A 137 7.36 -14.25 -15.67
C PHE A 137 7.17 -15.67 -15.10
N ALA A 138 6.15 -15.89 -14.26
CA ALA A 138 5.87 -17.20 -13.69
C ALA A 138 5.67 -18.28 -14.78
N LYS A 139 4.99 -17.94 -15.88
CA LYS A 139 4.76 -18.86 -17.02
C LYS A 139 5.99 -19.16 -17.86
N SER A 140 6.93 -18.21 -17.96
CA SER A 140 8.11 -18.33 -18.81
C SER A 140 9.36 -18.82 -18.07
N SER A 141 9.33 -18.82 -16.73
CA SER A 141 10.45 -19.24 -15.89
C SER A 141 10.58 -20.77 -15.83
N LYS A 142 11.73 -21.28 -16.26
CA LYS A 142 12.07 -22.71 -16.13
C LYS A 142 12.08 -23.18 -14.67
N ILE A 143 12.59 -22.33 -13.78
CA ILE A 143 12.65 -22.65 -12.35
C ILE A 143 11.24 -22.79 -11.76
N VAL A 144 10.31 -21.92 -12.18
CA VAL A 144 8.90 -22.06 -11.75
C VAL A 144 8.28 -23.33 -12.31
N ALA A 145 8.56 -23.67 -13.58
CA ALA A 145 8.11 -24.94 -14.16
C ALA A 145 8.64 -26.15 -13.38
N ASP A 146 9.91 -26.13 -12.97
CA ASP A 146 10.52 -27.18 -12.14
C ASP A 146 9.89 -27.22 -10.73
N MET A 147 9.61 -26.07 -10.11
CA MET A 147 8.91 -25.99 -8.82
C MET A 147 7.49 -26.58 -8.90
N VAL A 148 6.76 -26.28 -9.98
CA VAL A 148 5.43 -26.85 -10.25
C VAL A 148 5.52 -28.37 -10.45
N ALA A 149 6.49 -28.85 -11.24
CA ALA A 149 6.71 -30.28 -11.44
C ALA A 149 7.05 -31.02 -10.13
N ASN A 150 7.78 -30.36 -9.23
CA ASN A 150 8.12 -30.86 -7.91
C ASN A 150 7.01 -30.65 -6.86
N ARG A 151 5.83 -30.16 -7.26
CA ARG A 151 4.68 -29.88 -6.37
C ARG A 151 5.02 -28.95 -5.20
N ALA A 152 5.83 -27.93 -5.45
CA ALA A 152 6.03 -26.84 -4.50
C ALA A 152 4.68 -26.20 -4.15
N SER A 153 4.59 -25.65 -2.93
CA SER A 153 3.39 -24.96 -2.48
C SER A 153 3.17 -23.64 -3.23
N VAL A 154 1.92 -23.16 -3.23
CA VAL A 154 1.55 -21.86 -3.83
C VAL A 154 2.39 -20.73 -3.24
N ASP A 155 2.58 -20.72 -1.92
CA ASP A 155 3.36 -19.69 -1.23
C ASP A 155 4.84 -19.72 -1.63
N GLU A 156 5.45 -20.90 -1.78
CA GLU A 156 6.85 -21.01 -2.21
C GLU A 156 7.06 -20.48 -3.63
N ILE A 157 6.16 -20.84 -4.56
CA ILE A 157 6.22 -20.36 -5.95
C ILE A 157 6.00 -18.85 -5.98
N ARG A 158 5.02 -18.34 -5.23
CA ARG A 158 4.72 -16.91 -5.13
C ARG A 158 5.92 -16.14 -4.59
N ASP A 159 6.47 -16.56 -3.45
CA ASP A 159 7.59 -15.87 -2.81
C ASP A 159 8.83 -15.86 -3.72
N TYR A 160 9.08 -16.95 -4.46
CA TYR A 160 10.14 -16.99 -5.47
C TYR A 160 9.90 -15.99 -6.61
N VAL A 161 8.70 -16.01 -7.22
CA VAL A 161 8.33 -15.13 -8.32
C VAL A 161 8.47 -13.67 -7.92
N ILE A 162 7.93 -13.31 -6.75
CA ILE A 162 7.99 -11.95 -6.24
C ILE A 162 9.44 -11.53 -6.03
N ARG A 163 10.22 -12.32 -5.30
CA ARG A 163 11.62 -11.97 -5.01
C ARG A 163 12.41 -11.70 -6.28
N VAL A 164 12.39 -12.61 -7.26
CA VAL A 164 13.18 -12.45 -8.49
C VAL A 164 12.72 -11.23 -9.31
N LYS A 165 11.42 -10.95 -9.33
CA LYS A 165 10.90 -9.75 -10.00
C LYS A 165 11.33 -8.48 -9.29
N LEU A 166 11.27 -8.45 -7.95
CA LEU A 166 11.73 -7.30 -7.18
C LEU A 166 13.25 -7.07 -7.37
N GLU A 167 14.07 -8.12 -7.35
CA GLU A 167 15.51 -8.02 -7.64
C GLU A 167 15.78 -7.42 -9.03
N SER A 168 15.00 -7.84 -10.04
CA SER A 168 15.12 -7.34 -11.41
C SER A 168 14.73 -5.86 -11.54
N LEU A 169 13.66 -5.45 -10.87
CA LEU A 169 13.15 -4.06 -10.92
C LEU A 169 14.04 -3.07 -10.18
N THR A 170 14.60 -3.51 -9.06
CA THR A 170 15.36 -2.64 -8.14
C THR A 170 16.86 -2.68 -8.39
N GLY A 171 17.33 -3.68 -9.15
CA GLY A 171 18.76 -3.97 -9.34
C GLY A 171 19.44 -4.53 -8.09
N ASN A 172 18.73 -4.69 -6.97
CA ASN A 172 19.25 -5.22 -5.73
C ASN A 172 19.16 -6.76 -5.76
N ARG A 173 20.31 -7.43 -5.86
CA ARG A 173 20.41 -8.90 -5.96
C ARG A 173 20.36 -9.62 -4.61
N GLU A 174 20.33 -8.89 -3.50
CA GLU A 174 20.39 -9.44 -2.13
C GLU A 174 19.10 -9.19 -1.36
N PHE A 175 17.96 -9.33 -2.03
CA PHE A 175 16.66 -9.18 -1.38
C PHE A 175 16.46 -10.24 -0.31
N THR A 176 16.43 -9.82 0.95
CA THR A 176 16.06 -10.73 2.04
C THR A 176 14.57 -11.08 1.94
N VAL A 177 14.21 -12.26 2.45
CA VAL A 177 12.81 -12.69 2.56
C VAL A 177 11.99 -11.71 3.39
N ALA A 178 12.59 -11.15 4.45
CA ALA A 178 11.95 -10.15 5.30
C ALA A 178 11.63 -8.86 4.53
N GLN A 179 12.58 -8.31 3.77
CA GLN A 179 12.36 -7.12 2.94
C GLN A 179 11.31 -7.35 1.86
N THR A 180 11.35 -8.52 1.21
CA THR A 180 10.36 -8.90 0.19
C THR A 180 8.95 -8.90 0.78
N ARG A 181 8.76 -9.56 1.93
CA ARG A 181 7.47 -9.59 2.63
C ARG A 181 7.00 -8.18 3.02
N GLN A 182 7.91 -7.35 3.51
CA GLN A 182 7.57 -5.99 3.91
C GLN A 182 7.09 -5.12 2.73
N ILE A 183 7.72 -5.26 1.56
CA ILE A 183 7.28 -4.57 0.33
C ILE A 183 5.90 -5.06 -0.10
N VAL A 184 5.69 -6.37 -0.08
CA VAL A 184 4.37 -6.95 -0.41
C VAL A 184 3.30 -6.42 0.53
N GLU A 185 3.56 -6.39 1.84
CA GLU A 185 2.64 -5.82 2.83
C GLU A 185 2.29 -4.37 2.51
N MET A 186 3.27 -3.53 2.18
CA MET A 186 3.01 -2.13 1.82
C MET A 186 2.19 -2.00 0.53
N LEU A 187 2.44 -2.83 -0.48
CA LEU A 187 1.64 -2.85 -1.71
C LEU A 187 0.22 -3.35 -1.44
N ASP A 188 0.06 -4.32 -0.55
CA ASP A 188 -1.25 -4.82 -0.11
C ASP A 188 -2.04 -3.75 0.64
N GLU A 189 -1.39 -2.92 1.46
CA GLU A 189 -2.07 -1.88 2.23
C GLU A 189 -2.69 -0.76 1.37
N VAL A 190 -2.18 -0.54 0.16
CA VAL A 190 -2.74 0.41 -0.84
C VAL A 190 -3.66 -0.28 -1.86
N SER A 191 -3.68 -1.61 -1.86
CA SER A 191 -4.51 -2.40 -2.76
C SER A 191 -5.93 -2.57 -2.22
N PRO A 192 -6.97 -2.43 -3.06
CA PRO A 192 -8.34 -2.70 -2.65
C PRO A 192 -8.63 -4.20 -2.47
N ARG A 193 -7.84 -5.12 -3.05
CA ARG A 193 -8.15 -6.57 -3.10
C ARG A 193 -6.91 -7.48 -3.04
N TYR A 194 -5.90 -7.11 -2.25
CA TYR A 194 -4.55 -7.72 -2.24
C TYR A 194 -3.85 -7.59 -3.59
N VAL A 195 -2.57 -7.22 -3.59
CA VAL A 195 -1.79 -6.87 -4.78
C VAL A 195 -1.54 -8.09 -5.68
N PHE A 196 -1.34 -9.30 -5.11
CA PHE A 196 -0.95 -10.52 -5.86
C PHE A 196 -2.05 -11.58 -5.93
N ARG A 197 -3.33 -11.21 -5.76
CA ARG A 197 -4.43 -12.18 -5.82
C ARG A 197 -4.47 -12.94 -7.15
N GLU A 198 -4.36 -12.24 -8.27
CA GLU A 198 -4.45 -12.87 -9.60
C GLU A 198 -3.24 -13.77 -9.89
N LEU A 199 -2.05 -13.39 -9.39
CA LEU A 199 -0.87 -14.24 -9.43
C LEU A 199 -1.12 -15.57 -8.68
N ASN A 200 -1.69 -15.50 -7.47
CA ASN A 200 -2.01 -16.70 -6.69
C ASN A 200 -2.98 -17.62 -7.43
N ASP A 201 -4.05 -17.05 -7.99
CA ASP A 201 -5.05 -17.79 -8.77
C ASP A 201 -4.42 -18.50 -9.99
N GLU A 202 -3.45 -17.86 -10.66
CA GLU A 202 -2.72 -18.47 -11.76
C GLU A 202 -1.78 -19.59 -11.30
N ILE A 203 -1.05 -19.41 -10.19
CA ILE A 203 -0.17 -20.45 -9.64
C ILE A 203 -0.98 -21.70 -9.27
N ILE A 204 -2.15 -21.53 -8.65
CA ILE A 204 -3.08 -22.64 -8.34
C ILE A 204 -3.49 -23.37 -9.61
N ARG A 205 -3.79 -22.62 -10.69
CA ARG A 205 -4.13 -23.19 -12.00
C ARG A 205 -2.97 -23.98 -12.62
N MET A 206 -1.73 -23.51 -12.45
CA MET A 206 -0.53 -24.22 -12.93
C MET A 206 -0.31 -25.53 -12.18
N LEU A 207 -0.53 -25.56 -10.86
CA LEU A 207 -0.39 -26.76 -10.03
C LEU A 207 -1.51 -27.79 -10.22
N SER A 208 -2.66 -27.36 -10.75
CA SER A 208 -3.82 -28.23 -11.01
C SER A 208 -3.77 -28.92 -12.38
N ARG A 209 -2.73 -28.69 -13.19
CA ARG A 209 -2.52 -29.32 -14.50
C ARG A 209 -1.59 -30.52 -14.39
#